data_AF-A0A428B4H8-F1
#
_entry.id   AF-A0A428B4H8-F1
#
_cell.length_a   1.000
_cell.length_b   1.000
_cell.length_c   1.000
_cell.angle_alpha   90.00
_cell.angle_beta   90.00
_cell.angle_gamma   90.00
#
_symmetry.space_group_name_H-M   'P 1'
#
loop_
_entity.id
_entity.type
_entity.pdbx_description
1 polymer ?
#
loop_
_entity_poly.entity_id
_entity_poly.type
_entity_poly.pdbx_seq_one_letter_code
_entity_poly.pdbx_strand_id
1 'polypeptide(L)'
;MQVGKQIQHYRKEKNLSQDDLAEIIFVSRQSISNWERGATYPDIQNLLLLSKVFEVSLDQLIKGDVETMKQIIHDQEFMRYQKDGVVFTILLIGSPIIMIPLILYLEWFGIAISCLIYAITMFYALRIEKFKKQHNLRTFRQIVAYDQGRSLSEIEEAEERGKAPYQNIILPVLFCLGIGAIALLFSWLLLTFFPIK
;
A
#
# COMPACT_ATOMS: atom_id res chain seq x y z
N MET A 1 20.39 -11.61 -2.58
CA MET A 1 19.54 -12.39 -1.65
C MET A 1 20.42 -13.33 -0.87
N GLN A 2 20.23 -13.39 0.45
CA GLN A 2 21.03 -14.19 1.36
C GLN A 2 20.71 -15.69 1.24
N VAL A 3 19.47 -16.05 0.88
CA VAL A 3 19.05 -17.45 0.72
C VAL A 3 19.93 -18.21 -0.26
N GLY A 4 20.37 -17.58 -1.36
CA GLY A 4 21.24 -18.22 -2.35
C GLY A 4 22.59 -18.63 -1.76
N LYS A 5 23.16 -17.79 -0.91
CA LYS A 5 24.40 -18.09 -0.17
C LYS A 5 24.17 -19.20 0.86
N GLN A 6 23.02 -19.21 1.54
CA GLN A 6 22.64 -20.24 2.49
C GLN A 6 22.46 -21.61 1.81
N ILE A 7 21.77 -21.65 0.66
CA ILE A 7 21.61 -22.86 -0.16
C ILE A 7 22.98 -23.41 -0.53
N GLN A 8 23.88 -22.56 -1.05
CA GLN A 8 25.22 -22.98 -1.42
C GLN A 8 26.04 -23.49 -0.22
N HIS A 9 25.90 -22.84 0.95
CA HIS A 9 26.59 -23.23 2.17
C HIS A 9 26.14 -24.62 2.64
N TYR A 10 24.85 -24.83 2.88
CA TYR A 10 24.32 -26.11 3.37
C TYR A 10 24.50 -27.25 2.36
N ARG A 11 24.38 -26.96 1.06
CA ARG A 11 24.68 -27.94 0.01
C ARG A 11 26.11 -28.45 0.12
N LYS A 12 27.08 -27.54 0.31
CA LYS A 12 28.50 -27.89 0.49
C LYS A 12 28.75 -28.64 1.79
N GLU A 13 28.07 -28.29 2.89
CA GLU A 13 28.17 -29.03 4.15
C GLU A 13 27.68 -30.48 4.03
N LYS A 14 26.63 -30.72 3.25
CA LYS A 14 26.13 -32.06 2.93
C LYS A 14 26.92 -32.76 1.80
N ASN A 15 28.00 -32.15 1.31
CA ASN A 15 28.83 -32.63 0.18
C ASN A 15 28.06 -32.91 -1.12
N LEU A 16 26.98 -32.18 -1.37
CA LEU A 16 26.14 -32.35 -2.56
C LEU A 16 26.65 -31.48 -3.72
N SER A 17 26.60 -31.99 -4.94
CA SER A 17 26.74 -31.19 -6.16
C SER A 17 25.45 -30.40 -6.45
N GLN A 18 25.51 -29.41 -7.36
CA GLN A 18 24.28 -28.71 -7.79
C GLN A 18 23.31 -29.67 -8.50
N ASP A 19 23.83 -30.68 -9.20
CA ASP A 19 23.05 -31.71 -9.86
C ASP A 19 22.39 -32.64 -8.83
N ASP A 20 23.14 -33.06 -7.80
CA ASP A 20 22.63 -33.94 -6.75
C ASP A 20 21.47 -33.27 -5.99
N LEU A 21 21.66 -32.00 -5.61
CA LEU A 21 20.60 -31.24 -4.94
C LEU A 21 19.38 -31.09 -5.84
N ALA A 22 19.59 -30.80 -7.13
CA ALA A 22 18.50 -30.63 -8.09
C ALA A 22 17.65 -31.90 -8.23
N GLU A 23 18.30 -33.07 -8.26
CA GLU A 23 17.64 -34.37 -8.31
C GLU A 23 16.82 -34.65 -7.04
N ILE A 24 17.38 -34.37 -5.86
CA ILE A 24 16.71 -34.63 -4.57
C ILE A 24 15.41 -33.83 -4.41
N ILE A 25 15.40 -32.57 -4.85
CA ILE A 25 14.22 -31.69 -4.72
C ILE A 25 13.42 -31.53 -6.02
N PHE A 26 13.70 -32.35 -7.03
CA PHE A 26 12.97 -32.44 -8.30
C PHE A 26 12.91 -31.12 -9.10
N VAL A 27 14.04 -30.42 -9.22
CA VAL A 27 14.17 -29.19 -10.00
C VAL A 27 15.32 -29.30 -11.00
N SER A 28 15.45 -28.33 -11.91
CA SER A 28 16.61 -28.30 -12.80
C SER A 28 17.87 -27.84 -12.06
N ARG A 29 19.04 -28.37 -12.43
CA ARG A 29 20.34 -27.84 -12.00
C ARG A 29 20.46 -26.33 -12.23
N GLN A 30 19.89 -25.84 -13.34
CA GLN A 30 19.86 -24.41 -13.67
C GLN A 30 19.09 -23.60 -12.62
N SER A 31 18.00 -24.15 -12.06
CA SER A 31 17.25 -23.53 -10.96
C SER A 31 18.14 -23.37 -9.72
N ILE A 32 18.87 -24.43 -9.31
CA ILE A 32 19.83 -24.36 -8.20
C ILE A 32 20.90 -23.30 -8.46
N SER A 33 21.51 -23.30 -9.65
CA SER A 33 22.52 -22.31 -10.04
C SER A 33 21.97 -20.87 -10.04
N ASN A 34 20.74 -20.66 -10.50
CA ASN A 34 20.09 -19.36 -10.47
C ASN A 34 19.80 -18.91 -9.03
N TRP A 35 19.36 -19.80 -8.15
CA TRP A 35 19.14 -19.50 -6.74
C TRP A 35 20.44 -19.16 -6.00
N GLU A 36 21.49 -19.97 -6.17
CA GLU A 36 22.79 -19.72 -5.54
C GLU A 36 23.41 -18.39 -5.96
N ARG A 37 23.20 -17.97 -7.22
CA ARG A 37 23.65 -16.66 -7.74
C ARG A 37 22.69 -15.52 -7.43
N GLY A 38 21.52 -15.80 -6.87
CA GLY A 38 20.48 -14.81 -6.57
C GLY A 38 19.76 -14.25 -7.80
N ALA A 39 19.82 -14.93 -8.95
CA ALA A 39 19.11 -14.55 -10.17
C ALA A 39 17.60 -14.80 -10.08
N THR A 40 17.20 -15.84 -9.33
CA THR A 40 15.81 -16.14 -9.01
C THR A 40 15.69 -16.52 -7.54
N TYR A 41 14.49 -16.43 -6.97
CA TYR A 41 14.20 -16.87 -5.60
C TYR A 41 13.46 -18.21 -5.62
N PRO A 42 13.77 -19.18 -4.74
CA PRO A 42 12.99 -20.41 -4.65
C PRO A 42 11.58 -20.11 -4.10
N ASP A 43 10.56 -20.77 -4.65
CA ASP A 43 9.21 -20.68 -4.10
C ASP A 43 9.08 -21.37 -2.73
N ILE A 44 7.92 -21.22 -2.10
CA ILE A 44 7.64 -21.81 -0.77
C ILE A 44 7.83 -23.33 -0.77
N GLN A 45 7.43 -24.03 -1.83
CA GLN A 45 7.54 -25.50 -1.88
C GLN A 45 9.01 -25.92 -1.90
N ASN A 46 9.81 -25.27 -2.74
CA ASN A 46 11.25 -25.50 -2.85
C ASN A 46 11.97 -25.12 -1.56
N LEU A 47 11.61 -24.02 -0.90
CA LEU A 47 12.16 -23.65 0.40
C LEU A 47 11.88 -24.71 1.48
N LEU A 48 10.67 -25.28 1.50
CA LEU A 48 10.31 -26.36 2.42
C LEU A 48 11.05 -27.67 2.12
N LEU A 49 11.31 -27.97 0.85
CA LEU A 49 12.12 -29.13 0.46
C LEU A 49 13.58 -28.92 0.86
N LEU A 50 14.15 -27.75 0.56
CA LEU A 50 15.51 -27.38 0.95
C LEU A 50 15.70 -27.43 2.47
N SER A 51 14.73 -26.93 3.26
CA SER A 51 14.81 -26.99 4.72
C SER A 51 14.84 -28.44 5.24
N LYS A 52 14.12 -29.36 4.58
CA LYS A 52 14.16 -30.79 4.91
C LYS A 52 15.49 -31.45 4.53
N VAL A 53 16.00 -31.20 3.32
CA VAL A 53 17.26 -31.78 2.84
C VAL A 53 18.46 -31.31 3.67
N PHE A 54 18.45 -30.03 4.05
CA PHE A 54 19.53 -29.43 4.83
C PHE A 54 19.36 -29.64 6.34
N GLU A 55 18.21 -30.15 6.79
CA GLU A 55 17.88 -30.36 8.22
C GLU A 55 17.96 -29.07 9.05
N VAL A 56 17.57 -27.93 8.45
CA VAL A 56 17.53 -26.62 9.11
C VAL A 56 16.12 -26.07 9.13
N SER A 57 15.82 -25.16 10.05
CA SER A 57 14.52 -24.48 10.03
C SER A 57 14.41 -23.55 8.81
N LEU A 58 13.18 -23.33 8.34
CA LEU A 58 12.94 -22.38 7.26
C LEU A 58 13.49 -20.99 7.63
N ASP A 59 13.27 -20.53 8.87
CA ASP A 59 13.79 -19.26 9.39
C ASP A 59 15.32 -19.16 9.28
N GLN A 60 16.06 -20.25 9.52
CA GLN A 60 17.52 -20.27 9.35
C GLN A 60 17.93 -20.17 7.88
N LEU A 61 17.19 -20.85 6.98
CA LEU A 61 17.43 -20.82 5.55
C LEU A 61 17.21 -19.42 4.96
N ILE A 62 16.22 -18.67 5.46
CA ILE A 62 15.84 -17.33 4.95
C ILE A 62 16.30 -16.16 5.83
N LYS A 63 17.05 -16.39 6.91
CA LYS A 63 17.35 -15.41 7.99
C LYS A 63 17.79 -14.02 7.51
N GLY A 64 18.57 -13.94 6.43
CA GLY A 64 19.04 -12.67 5.87
C GLY A 64 18.08 -11.99 4.87
N ASP A 65 17.05 -12.71 4.41
CA ASP A 65 16.03 -12.20 3.50
C ASP A 65 14.71 -11.87 4.22
N VAL A 66 14.49 -12.33 5.47
CA VAL A 66 13.28 -12.02 6.26
C VAL A 66 13.08 -10.52 6.44
N GLU A 67 14.11 -9.80 6.88
CA GLU A 67 13.99 -8.35 7.13
C GLU A 67 13.79 -7.57 5.83
N THR A 68 14.50 -7.95 4.76
CA THR A 68 14.30 -7.41 3.42
C THR A 68 12.87 -7.66 2.94
N MET A 69 12.32 -8.85 3.16
CA MET A 69 10.95 -9.19 2.77
C MET A 69 9.91 -8.41 3.57
N LYS A 70 10.11 -8.26 4.89
CA LYS A 70 9.26 -7.42 5.74
C LYS A 70 9.24 -5.97 5.25
N GLN A 71 10.41 -5.42 4.91
CA GLN A 71 10.52 -4.07 4.34
C GLN A 71 9.79 -3.97 3.00
N ILE A 72 9.95 -4.94 2.09
CA ILE A 72 9.24 -4.94 0.81
C ILE A 72 7.72 -4.98 1.02
N ILE A 73 7.22 -5.83 1.92
CA ILE A 73 5.79 -5.93 2.23
C ILE A 73 5.29 -4.60 2.80
N HIS A 74 6.01 -4.04 3.78
CA HIS A 74 5.71 -2.75 4.38
C HIS A 74 5.63 -1.64 3.31
N ASP A 75 6.63 -1.55 2.43
CA ASP A 75 6.68 -0.56 1.36
C ASP A 75 5.54 -0.77 0.36
N GLN A 76 5.22 -2.02 0.02
CA GLN A 76 4.09 -2.33 -0.86
C GLN A 76 2.74 -1.92 -0.24
N GLU A 77 2.52 -2.21 1.04
CA GLU A 77 1.33 -1.82 1.78
C GLU A 77 1.20 -0.29 1.85
N PHE A 78 2.29 0.41 2.14
CA PHE A 78 2.32 1.87 2.18
C PHE A 78 2.09 2.50 0.81
N MET A 79 2.73 1.98 -0.24
CA MET A 79 2.50 2.44 -1.62
C MET A 79 1.06 2.22 -2.07
N ARG A 80 0.42 1.12 -1.64
CA ARG A 80 -1.00 0.87 -1.87
C ARG A 80 -1.87 1.91 -1.16
N TYR A 81 -1.56 2.23 0.10
CA TYR A 81 -2.21 3.31 0.84
C TYR A 81 -2.06 4.67 0.16
N GLN A 82 -0.86 5.02 -0.34
CA GLN A 82 -0.66 6.26 -1.09
C GLN A 82 -1.48 6.31 -2.38
N LYS A 83 -1.51 5.22 -3.16
CA LYS A 83 -2.33 5.12 -4.37
C LYS A 83 -3.82 5.31 -4.06
N ASP A 84 -4.32 4.65 -3.03
CA ASP A 84 -5.71 4.81 -2.58
C ASP A 84 -6.00 6.26 -2.16
N GLY A 85 -5.05 6.91 -1.48
CA GLY A 85 -5.11 8.32 -1.09
C GLY A 85 -5.15 9.30 -2.28
N VAL A 86 -4.34 9.07 -3.30
CA VAL A 86 -4.35 9.88 -4.53
C VAL A 86 -5.67 9.73 -5.27
N VAL A 87 -6.17 8.49 -5.43
CA VAL A 87 -7.48 8.23 -6.06
C VAL A 87 -8.60 8.91 -5.29
N PHE A 88 -8.63 8.76 -3.95
CA PHE A 88 -9.58 9.45 -3.10
C PHE A 88 -9.55 10.97 -3.28
N THR A 89 -8.36 11.58 -3.29
CA THR A 89 -8.20 13.03 -3.43
C THR A 89 -8.70 13.54 -4.78
N ILE A 90 -8.38 12.83 -5.87
CA ILE A 90 -8.86 13.16 -7.22
C ILE A 90 -10.39 13.06 -7.28
N LEU A 91 -10.97 11.99 -6.72
CA LEU A 91 -12.42 11.80 -6.70
C LEU A 91 -13.13 12.84 -5.81
N LEU A 92 -12.56 13.19 -4.66
CA LEU A 92 -13.12 14.16 -3.73
C LEU A 92 -13.20 15.57 -4.33
N ILE A 93 -12.16 15.99 -5.06
CA ILE A 93 -12.12 17.31 -5.71
C ILE A 93 -12.88 17.31 -7.04
N GLY A 94 -12.77 16.24 -7.83
CA GLY A 94 -13.38 16.15 -9.16
C GLY A 94 -14.89 15.91 -9.13
N SER A 95 -15.40 15.12 -8.18
CA SER A 95 -16.82 14.76 -8.13
C SER A 95 -17.78 15.96 -8.01
N PRO A 96 -17.54 17.00 -7.20
CA PRO A 96 -18.43 18.15 -7.12
C PRO A 96 -18.46 18.98 -8.42
N ILE A 97 -17.34 19.05 -9.13
CA ILE A 97 -17.22 19.78 -10.40
C ILE A 97 -18.03 19.09 -11.50
N ILE A 98 -17.96 17.76 -11.55
CA ILE A 98 -18.65 16.93 -12.56
C ILE A 98 -20.14 16.79 -12.26
N MET A 99 -20.53 16.77 -10.98
CA MET A 99 -21.91 16.58 -10.52
C MET A 99 -22.89 17.60 -11.13
N ILE A 100 -22.51 18.89 -11.17
CA ILE A 100 -23.42 19.96 -11.61
C ILE A 100 -23.80 19.82 -13.09
N PRO A 101 -22.86 19.79 -14.06
CA PRO A 101 -23.20 19.51 -15.46
C PRO A 101 -24.03 18.23 -15.62
N LEU A 102 -23.69 17.18 -14.88
CA LEU A 102 -24.35 15.90 -15.01
C LEU A 102 -25.82 15.97 -14.63
N ILE A 103 -26.17 16.69 -13.56
CA ILE A 103 -27.56 16.92 -13.16
C ILE A 103 -28.30 17.81 -14.16
N LEU A 104 -27.64 18.85 -14.69
CA LEU A 104 -28.29 19.79 -15.62
C LEU A 104 -28.61 19.15 -16.98
N TYR A 105 -27.76 18.26 -17.49
CA TYR A 105 -27.95 17.64 -18.82
C TYR A 105 -28.64 16.27 -18.80
N LEU A 106 -28.49 15.49 -17.72
CA LEU A 106 -29.02 14.11 -17.62
C LEU A 106 -30.16 13.96 -16.59
N GLU A 107 -30.55 15.03 -15.92
CA GLU A 107 -31.61 15.06 -14.89
C GLU A 107 -31.46 13.93 -13.84
N TRP A 108 -32.48 13.09 -13.67
CA TRP A 108 -32.50 11.98 -12.72
C TRP A 108 -31.39 10.95 -12.95
N PHE A 109 -30.98 10.71 -14.20
CA PHE A 109 -29.84 9.84 -14.48
C PHE A 109 -28.52 10.46 -14.00
N GLY A 110 -28.41 11.79 -14.06
CA GLY A 110 -27.24 12.49 -13.56
C GLY A 110 -27.08 12.42 -12.05
N ILE A 111 -28.19 12.46 -11.31
CA ILE A 111 -28.22 12.21 -9.87
C ILE A 111 -27.73 10.79 -9.57
N ALA A 112 -28.25 9.78 -10.28
CA ALA A 112 -27.87 8.38 -10.09
C ALA A 112 -26.36 8.15 -10.30
N ILE A 113 -25.78 8.71 -11.37
CA ILE A 113 -24.34 8.59 -11.65
C ILE A 113 -23.52 9.33 -10.58
N SER A 114 -23.97 10.51 -10.13
CA SER A 114 -23.29 11.26 -9.06
C SER A 114 -23.27 10.48 -7.74
N CYS A 115 -24.38 9.84 -7.36
CA CYS A 115 -24.43 8.97 -6.19
C CYS A 115 -23.46 7.79 -6.28
N LEU A 116 -23.31 7.20 -7.47
CA LEU A 116 -22.37 6.10 -7.69
C LEU A 116 -20.92 6.57 -7.54
N ILE A 117 -20.58 7.75 -8.07
CA ILE A 117 -19.25 8.35 -7.89
C ILE A 117 -18.98 8.59 -6.40
N TYR A 118 -19.93 9.17 -5.66
CA TYR A 118 -19.78 9.37 -4.21
C TYR A 118 -19.64 8.05 -3.43
N ALA A 119 -20.35 7.00 -3.83
CA ALA A 119 -20.21 5.68 -3.22
C ALA A 119 -18.79 5.11 -3.42
N ILE A 120 -18.20 5.28 -4.62
CA ILE A 120 -16.81 4.89 -4.89
C ILE A 120 -15.84 5.72 -4.04
N THR A 121 -16.04 7.05 -3.96
CA THR A 121 -15.23 7.93 -3.10
C THR A 121 -15.28 7.48 -1.65
N MET A 122 -16.47 7.15 -1.14
CA MET A 122 -16.67 6.65 0.21
C MET A 122 -15.97 5.30 0.44
N PHE A 123 -15.99 4.40 -0.54
CA PHE A 123 -15.26 3.13 -0.46
C PHE A 123 -13.75 3.34 -0.28
N TYR A 124 -13.13 4.23 -1.05
CA TYR A 124 -11.71 4.57 -0.89
C TYR A 124 -11.44 5.25 0.46
N ALA A 125 -12.33 6.12 0.93
CA ALA A 125 -12.22 6.73 2.26
C ALA A 125 -12.16 5.69 3.38
N LEU A 126 -13.08 4.70 3.36
CA LEU A 126 -13.12 3.61 4.33
C LEU A 126 -11.86 2.74 4.28
N ARG A 127 -11.32 2.51 3.08
CA ARG A 127 -10.08 1.73 2.90
C ARG A 127 -8.86 2.43 3.49
N ILE A 128 -8.75 3.75 3.28
CA ILE A 128 -7.72 4.60 3.89
C ILE A 128 -7.87 4.60 5.42
N GLU A 129 -9.08 4.75 5.94
CA GLU A 129 -9.34 4.76 7.39
C GLU A 129 -9.02 3.41 8.03
N LYS A 130 -9.36 2.30 7.36
CA LYS A 130 -9.01 0.96 7.82
C LYS A 130 -7.50 0.78 7.96
N PHE A 131 -6.73 1.19 6.94
CA PHE A 131 -5.27 1.16 6.99
C PHE A 131 -4.72 1.99 8.16
N LYS A 132 -5.19 3.23 8.32
CA LYS A 132 -4.79 4.11 9.43
C LYS A 132 -5.08 3.48 10.80
N LYS A 133 -6.26 2.88 10.99
CA LYS A 133 -6.63 2.20 12.24
C LYS A 133 -5.75 1.00 12.53
N GLN A 134 -5.43 0.20 11.51
CA GLN A 134 -4.64 -1.02 11.65
C GLN A 134 -3.19 -0.76 12.09
N HIS A 135 -2.63 0.40 11.71
CA HIS A 135 -1.28 0.82 12.07
C HIS A 135 -1.24 1.97 13.11
N ASN A 136 -2.38 2.31 13.72
CA ASN A 136 -2.55 3.42 14.67
C ASN A 136 -1.99 4.78 14.16
N LEU A 137 -2.12 5.02 12.85
CA LEU A 137 -1.62 6.23 12.19
C LEU A 137 -2.70 7.31 12.23
N ARG A 138 -2.62 8.19 13.23
CA ARG A 138 -3.58 9.29 13.42
C ARG A 138 -3.03 10.62 12.91
N THR A 139 -1.77 10.91 13.19
CA THR A 139 -1.16 12.20 12.86
C THR A 139 -0.26 12.13 11.63
N PHE A 140 0.02 13.28 11.03
CA PHE A 140 0.94 13.37 9.89
C PHE A 140 2.33 12.84 10.25
N ARG A 141 2.85 13.21 11.43
CA ARG A 141 4.19 12.79 11.88
C ARG A 141 4.27 11.27 12.07
N GLN A 142 3.19 10.63 12.52
CA GLN A 142 3.10 9.16 12.60
C GLN A 142 3.14 8.50 11.22
N ILE A 143 2.47 9.07 10.22
CA ILE A 143 2.50 8.56 8.84
C ILE A 143 3.92 8.65 8.26
N VAL A 144 4.61 9.77 8.47
CA VAL A 144 6.01 9.94 8.02
C VAL A 144 6.96 9.02 8.79
N ALA A 145 6.74 8.81 10.09
CA ALA A 145 7.53 7.87 10.88
C ALA A 145 7.36 6.44 10.34
N TYR A 146 6.11 6.05 10.06
CA TYR A 146 5.78 4.75 9.47
C TYR A 146 6.46 4.55 8.10
N ASP A 147 6.39 5.53 7.19
CA ASP A 147 7.11 5.51 5.90
C ASP A 147 8.62 5.28 6.07
N GLN A 148 9.22 5.89 7.09
CA GLN A 148 10.64 5.73 7.41
C GLN A 148 10.96 4.43 8.17
N GLY A 149 9.98 3.55 8.41
CA GLY A 149 10.14 2.32 9.17
C GLY A 149 10.45 2.52 10.65
N ARG A 150 10.18 3.71 11.21
CA ARG A 150 10.44 4.07 12.61
C ARG A 150 9.15 4.32 13.38
N SER A 151 9.15 4.01 14.68
CA SER A 151 8.11 4.47 15.59
C SER A 151 8.47 5.83 16.19
N LEU A 152 7.47 6.59 16.64
CA LEU A 152 7.71 7.79 17.43
C LEU A 152 8.14 7.42 18.85
N SER A 153 9.02 8.22 19.44
CA SER A 153 9.34 8.11 20.86
C SER A 153 8.18 8.60 21.73
N GLU A 154 8.10 8.15 23.00
CA GLU A 154 7.01 8.53 23.92
C GLU A 154 6.86 10.05 24.07
N ILE A 155 7.98 10.78 24.03
CA ILE A 155 8.02 12.26 24.10
C ILE A 155 7.42 12.88 22.84
N GLU A 156 7.79 12.38 21.65
CA GLU A 156 7.24 12.86 20.37
C GLU A 156 5.76 12.52 20.22
N GLU A 157 5.32 11.36 20.70
CA GLU A 157 3.90 11.00 20.72
C GLU A 157 3.10 11.91 21.64
N ALA A 158 3.64 12.26 22.81
CA ALA A 158 2.99 13.19 23.74
C ALA A 158 2.86 14.59 23.12
N GLU A 159 3.89 15.07 22.41
CA GLU A 159 3.86 16.34 21.68
C GLU A 159 2.80 16.33 20.56
N GLU A 160 2.74 15.25 19.77
CA GLU A 160 1.81 15.13 18.65
C GLU A 160 0.36 14.94 19.09
N ARG A 161 0.10 14.33 20.25
CA ARG A 161 -1.27 14.24 20.81
C ARG A 161 -1.92 15.61 20.98
N GLY A 162 -1.13 16.64 21.30
CA GLY A 162 -1.62 18.02 21.40
C GLY A 162 -2.09 18.60 20.06
N LYS A 163 -1.53 18.14 18.93
CA LYS A 163 -1.86 18.61 17.57
C LYS A 163 -2.99 17.81 16.91
N ALA A 164 -3.35 16.66 17.48
CA ALA A 164 -4.41 15.79 16.98
C ALA A 164 -5.75 16.48 16.67
N PRO A 165 -6.32 17.38 17.52
CA PRO A 165 -7.59 18.02 17.21
C PRO A 165 -7.53 18.89 15.94
N TYR A 166 -6.41 19.59 15.72
CA TYR A 166 -6.23 20.40 14.52
C TYR A 166 -6.12 19.53 13.25
N GLN A 167 -5.32 18.46 13.31
CA GLN A 167 -5.07 17.59 12.15
C GLN A 167 -6.29 16.71 11.80
N ASN A 168 -7.05 16.25 12.79
CA ASN A 168 -8.13 15.28 12.57
C ASN A 168 -9.51 15.90 12.34
N ILE A 169 -9.71 17.15 12.77
CA ILE A 169 -11.03 17.79 12.73
C ILE A 169 -10.96 19.10 11.95
N ILE A 170 -10.09 20.02 12.38
CA ILE A 170 -10.07 21.39 11.82
C ILE A 170 -9.64 21.38 10.35
N LEU A 171 -8.53 20.70 10.03
CA LEU A 171 -7.99 20.67 8.68
C LEU A 171 -8.95 20.02 7.66
N PRO A 172 -9.57 18.85 7.93
CA PRO A 172 -10.60 18.28 7.05
C PRO A 172 -11.81 19.19 6.86
N VAL A 173 -12.30 19.83 7.92
CA VAL A 173 -13.45 20.74 7.84
C VAL A 173 -13.15 21.94 6.94
N LEU A 174 -11.99 22.58 7.11
CA LEU A 174 -11.57 23.70 6.25
C LEU A 174 -11.46 23.28 4.79
N PHE A 175 -10.92 22.08 4.53
CA PHE A 175 -10.80 21.54 3.17
C PHE A 175 -12.16 21.28 2.53
N CYS A 176 -13.12 20.70 3.27
CA CYS A 176 -14.49 20.51 2.81
C CYS A 176 -15.18 21.84 2.48
N LEU A 177 -15.01 22.86 3.33
CA LEU A 177 -15.56 24.20 3.07
C LEU A 177 -14.95 24.82 1.80
N GLY A 178 -13.64 24.66 1.59
CA GLY A 178 -12.94 25.15 0.40
C GLY A 178 -13.46 24.49 -0.89
N ILE A 179 -13.60 23.17 -0.90
CA ILE A 179 -14.17 22.44 -2.05
C ILE A 179 -15.61 22.88 -2.32
N GLY A 180 -16.42 23.03 -1.26
CA GLY A 180 -17.80 23.51 -1.38
C GLY A 180 -17.88 24.90 -2.02
N ALA A 181 -17.02 25.83 -1.61
CA ALA A 181 -16.96 27.17 -2.20
C ALA A 181 -16.57 27.13 -3.69
N ILE A 182 -15.59 26.30 -4.07
CA ILE A 182 -15.18 26.11 -5.47
C ILE A 182 -16.33 25.54 -6.30
N ALA A 183 -17.03 24.53 -5.80
CA ALA A 183 -18.17 23.94 -6.47
C ALA A 183 -19.31 24.96 -6.69
N LEU A 184 -19.58 25.80 -5.69
CA LEU A 184 -20.58 26.88 -5.79
C LEU A 184 -20.18 27.94 -6.82
N LEU A 185 -18.92 28.38 -6.82
CA LEU A 185 -18.41 29.34 -7.81
C LEU A 185 -18.48 28.77 -9.23
N PHE A 186 -18.13 27.49 -9.39
CA PHE A 186 -18.22 26.81 -10.67
C PHE A 186 -19.67 26.66 -11.14
N SER A 187 -20.59 26.32 -10.23
CA SER A 187 -22.03 26.29 -10.48
C SER A 187 -22.55 27.64 -10.97
N TRP A 188 -22.20 28.71 -10.25
CA TRP A 188 -22.60 30.07 -10.61
C TRP A 188 -22.09 30.47 -12.00
N LEU A 189 -20.83 30.13 -12.33
CA LEU A 189 -20.24 30.39 -13.64
C LEU A 189 -20.99 29.63 -14.75
N LEU A 190 -21.25 28.33 -14.55
CA LEU A 190 -21.99 27.52 -15.53
C LEU A 190 -23.39 28.09 -15.83
N LEU A 191 -24.14 28.46 -14.79
CA LEU A 191 -25.48 29.02 -14.96
C LEU A 191 -25.48 30.40 -15.64
N THR A 192 -24.42 31.19 -15.42
CA THR A 192 -24.30 32.54 -16.01
C THR A 192 -23.95 32.49 -17.50
N PHE A 193 -23.05 31.59 -17.91
CA PHE A 193 -22.57 31.51 -19.30
C PHE A 193 -23.35 30.51 -20.16
N PHE A 194 -23.98 29.51 -19.56
CA PHE A 194 -24.80 28.49 -20.24
C PHE A 194 -26.20 28.44 -19.61
N PRO A 195 -27.01 29.50 -19.76
CA PRO A 195 -28.38 29.50 -19.24
C PRO A 195 -29.20 28.40 -19.93
N ILE A 196 -29.83 27.56 -19.12
CA ILE A 196 -30.77 26.55 -19.57
C ILE A 196 -32.01 27.28 -20.09
N LYS A 197 -32.38 27.04 -21.36
CA LYS A 197 -33.61 27.57 -21.97
C LYS A 197 -34.82 26.76 -21.56
#